data_AF-A0A8C7QMR9-F1
#
_entry.id   AF-A0A8C7QMR9-F1
#
_cell.length_a   1.000
_cell.length_b   1.000
_cell.length_c   1.000
_cell.angle_alpha   90.00
_cell.angle_beta   90.00
_cell.angle_gamma   90.00
#
_symmetry.space_group_name_H-M   'P 1'
#
loop_
_entity.id
_entity.type
_entity.pdbx_description
1 polymer ?
#
loop_
_entity_poly.entity_id
_entity_poly.type
_entity_poly.pdbx_seq_one_letter_code
_entity_poly.pdbx_strand_id
1 'polypeptide(L)'
;MLRRIITTASKVLGVTQTGLDEIFKVRALSTHAYLCNVFTHLQYQVGQLFSVAEASKNNTGGGEGIEVLRNEPYEKDGEKGQYTHKIYHIHSKVPSFIQMFAPEGALVFHEKAWNAYPYCRTSECSGLCNEYMKDDFFIKIETWHKLDMGTTENPHGLSPEEWEEAEVVPIDIADRSQVDDVDYKPEEDPAIFHSEKTGRGPLGPGWKKELHNSNCPYMTAYKLVTVHFRWWGLQGRVENFIHKQEKRLFTNFHRQLFCWLDRWVNLTMDDIRRMEEETQRELDQVCIHKP
;
A
#
# COMPACT_ATOMS: atom_id res chain seq x y z
N MET A 1 23.30 17.79 10.92
CA MET A 1 23.56 18.58 9.69
C MET A 1 22.38 19.50 9.36
N LEU A 2 21.15 18.99 9.31
CA LEU A 2 19.89 19.73 9.07
C LEU A 2 19.69 20.94 10.01
N ARG A 3 19.92 20.78 11.32
CA ARG A 3 19.87 21.91 12.28
C ARG A 3 20.82 23.06 11.91
N ARG A 4 22.04 22.76 11.46
CA ARG A 4 23.01 23.79 11.03
C ARG A 4 22.57 24.50 9.74
N ILE A 5 21.94 23.77 8.80
CA ILE A 5 21.42 24.35 7.55
C ILE A 5 20.23 25.27 7.85
N ILE A 6 19.30 24.85 8.71
CA ILE A 6 18.13 25.65 9.13
C ILE A 6 18.57 26.90 9.90
N THR A 7 19.54 26.80 10.81
CA THR A 7 20.08 27.96 11.53
C THR A 7 20.76 28.96 10.59
N THR A 8 21.47 28.47 9.56
CA THR A 8 22.08 29.35 8.55
C THR A 8 21.02 30.00 7.67
N ALA A 9 19.99 29.28 7.24
CA ALA A 9 18.88 29.83 6.45
C ALA A 9 18.07 30.89 7.22
N SER A 10 17.85 30.68 8.52
CA SER A 10 17.17 31.65 9.41
C SER A 10 17.93 32.97 9.52
N LYS A 11 19.27 32.90 9.60
CA LYS A 11 20.13 34.08 9.62
C LYS A 11 20.18 34.83 8.30
N VAL A 12 20.12 34.13 7.17
CA VAL A 12 20.18 34.74 5.83
C VAL A 12 18.85 35.36 5.43
N LEU A 13 17.72 34.73 5.77
CA LEU A 13 16.38 35.17 5.36
C LEU A 13 15.72 36.13 6.36
N GLY A 14 16.31 36.34 7.55
CA GLY A 14 15.76 37.23 8.57
C GLY A 14 14.44 36.73 9.17
N VAL A 15 14.11 35.45 8.99
CA VAL A 15 12.87 34.82 9.47
C VAL A 15 13.18 33.99 10.71
N THR A 16 12.34 34.11 11.74
CA THR A 16 12.42 33.29 12.96
C THR A 16 12.33 31.80 12.60
N GLN A 17 12.87 30.92 13.45
CA GLN A 17 12.80 29.48 13.19
C GLN A 17 11.34 29.00 13.03
N THR A 18 10.42 29.57 13.82
CA THR A 18 8.98 29.36 13.70
C THR A 18 8.41 29.89 12.37
N GLY A 19 8.87 31.04 11.89
CA GLY A 19 8.45 31.59 10.59
C GLY A 19 9.04 30.83 9.40
N LEU A 20 10.21 30.20 9.54
CA LEU A 20 10.70 29.24 8.55
C LEU A 20 9.89 27.95 8.60
N ASP A 21 9.52 27.45 9.77
CA ASP A 21 8.65 26.27 9.88
C ASP A 21 7.24 26.52 9.29
N GLU A 22 6.74 27.76 9.31
CA GLU A 22 5.50 28.16 8.60
C GLU A 22 5.69 28.36 7.09
N ILE A 23 6.78 29.00 6.65
CA ILE A 23 7.12 29.15 5.22
C ILE A 23 7.42 27.78 4.58
N PHE A 24 7.98 26.86 5.36
CA PHE A 24 8.25 25.47 5.01
C PHE A 24 7.25 24.53 5.69
N LYS A 25 5.97 24.90 5.77
CA LYS A 25 4.90 23.95 6.08
C LYS A 25 4.96 22.82 5.05
N VAL A 26 5.72 21.79 5.38
CA VAL A 26 5.87 20.57 4.60
C VAL A 26 4.58 19.78 4.84
N ARG A 27 3.63 19.96 3.92
CA ARG A 27 2.43 19.13 3.87
C ARG A 27 2.82 17.76 3.31
N ALA A 28 2.29 16.70 3.90
CA ALA A 28 2.45 15.35 3.39
C ALA A 28 1.69 15.23 2.05
N LEU A 29 2.30 14.61 1.04
CA LEU A 29 1.66 14.43 -0.25
C LEU A 29 0.61 13.31 -0.13
N SER A 30 -0.64 13.60 -0.50
CA SER A 30 -1.75 12.65 -0.42
C SER A 30 -2.32 12.31 -1.80
N THR A 31 -2.64 11.04 -2.01
CA THR A 31 -3.23 10.53 -3.26
C THR A 31 -4.31 9.50 -2.95
N HIS A 32 -5.42 9.56 -3.68
CA HIS A 32 -6.47 8.55 -3.61
C HIS A 32 -6.38 7.58 -4.79
N ALA A 33 -6.05 6.31 -4.54
CA ALA A 33 -6.15 5.28 -5.56
C ALA A 33 -7.55 4.66 -5.55
N TYR A 34 -8.25 4.74 -6.69
CA TYR A 34 -9.60 4.18 -6.87
C TYR A 34 -9.49 2.87 -7.64
N LEU A 35 -9.77 1.75 -6.97
CA LEU A 35 -9.64 0.39 -7.50
C LEU A 35 -10.99 -0.29 -7.56
N CYS A 36 -11.68 -0.18 -8.70
CA CYS A 36 -12.89 -0.97 -8.95
C CYS A 36 -12.50 -2.43 -9.18
N ASN A 37 -13.28 -3.37 -8.64
CA ASN A 37 -13.08 -4.80 -8.82
C ASN A 37 -14.42 -5.52 -9.00
N VAL A 38 -14.36 -6.75 -9.53
CA VAL A 38 -15.53 -7.63 -9.79
C VAL A 38 -15.82 -8.60 -8.63
N PHE A 39 -15.67 -8.15 -7.39
CA PHE A 39 -15.84 -8.98 -6.19
C PHE A 39 -16.91 -8.43 -5.26
N THR A 40 -17.53 -9.32 -4.46
CA THR A 40 -18.26 -8.89 -3.27
C THR A 40 -17.28 -8.44 -2.19
N HIS A 41 -17.78 -7.72 -1.18
CA HIS A 41 -16.96 -7.36 -0.02
C HIS A 41 -16.34 -8.57 0.70
N LEU A 42 -17.10 -9.66 0.86
CA LEU A 42 -16.61 -10.87 1.52
C LEU A 42 -15.54 -11.58 0.68
N GLN A 43 -15.74 -11.64 -0.64
CA GLN A 43 -14.74 -12.21 -1.55
C GLN A 43 -13.44 -11.40 -1.53
N TYR A 44 -13.53 -10.07 -1.56
CA TYR A 44 -12.35 -9.22 -1.51
C TYR A 44 -11.57 -9.42 -0.20
N GLN A 45 -12.25 -9.56 0.94
CA GLN A 45 -11.59 -9.79 2.23
C GLN A 45 -10.73 -11.07 2.21
N VAL A 46 -11.27 -12.18 1.69
CA VAL A 46 -10.53 -13.44 1.54
C VAL A 46 -9.40 -13.31 0.51
N GLY A 47 -9.72 -12.79 -0.68
CA GLY A 47 -8.77 -12.68 -1.79
C GLY A 47 -7.60 -11.75 -1.48
N GLN A 48 -7.84 -10.66 -0.75
CA GLN A 48 -6.79 -9.74 -0.31
C GLN A 48 -5.80 -10.45 0.62
N LEU A 49 -6.28 -11.17 1.63
CA LEU A 49 -5.41 -11.83 2.61
C LEU A 49 -4.61 -12.96 1.96
N PHE A 50 -5.25 -13.77 1.10
CA PHE A 50 -4.56 -14.78 0.29
C PHE A 50 -3.46 -14.16 -0.57
N SER A 51 -3.79 -13.10 -1.31
CA SER A 51 -2.86 -12.47 -2.24
C SER A 51 -1.71 -11.77 -1.51
N VAL A 52 -1.94 -11.23 -0.31
CA VAL A 52 -0.87 -10.69 0.55
C VAL A 52 0.09 -11.79 0.98
N ALA A 53 -0.41 -12.96 1.40
CA ALA A 53 0.44 -14.08 1.78
C ALA A 53 1.32 -14.55 0.61
N GLU A 54 0.71 -14.78 -0.56
CA GLU A 54 1.42 -15.18 -1.78
C GLU A 54 2.43 -14.14 -2.26
N ALA A 55 2.03 -12.86 -2.29
CA ALA A 55 2.93 -11.77 -2.67
C ALA A 55 4.10 -11.64 -1.68
N SER A 56 3.89 -11.91 -0.39
CA SER A 56 4.95 -11.89 0.62
C SER A 56 5.97 -13.00 0.39
N LYS A 57 5.52 -14.21 0.06
CA LYS A 57 6.39 -15.34 -0.31
C LYS A 57 7.22 -15.03 -1.55
N ASN A 58 6.58 -14.51 -2.61
CA ASN A 58 7.25 -14.16 -3.86
C ASN A 58 8.29 -13.04 -3.73
N ASN A 59 8.19 -12.21 -2.69
CA ASN A 59 9.06 -11.07 -2.46
C ASN A 59 10.16 -11.31 -1.41
N THR A 60 10.20 -12.48 -0.78
CA THR A 60 11.12 -12.80 0.31
C THR A 60 12.14 -13.84 -0.13
N GLY A 61 13.43 -13.53 0.05
CA GLY A 61 14.54 -14.40 -0.31
C GLY A 61 15.89 -13.68 -0.23
N GLY A 62 16.97 -14.43 0.04
CA GLY A 62 18.34 -13.89 0.01
C GLY A 62 18.66 -12.84 1.08
N GLY A 63 17.98 -12.88 2.23
CA GLY A 63 18.16 -11.90 3.32
C GLY A 63 17.35 -10.60 3.19
N GLU A 64 16.52 -10.49 2.15
CA GLU A 64 15.59 -9.38 1.94
C GLU A 64 14.14 -9.89 1.83
N GLY A 65 13.16 -9.04 2.18
CA GLY A 65 11.76 -9.45 2.15
C GLY A 65 10.93 -8.94 3.32
N ILE A 66 9.89 -9.71 3.66
CA ILE A 66 8.88 -9.35 4.66
C ILE A 66 8.99 -10.32 5.84
N GLU A 67 9.22 -9.79 7.03
CA GLU A 67 9.15 -10.53 8.30
C GLU A 67 7.81 -10.21 8.98
N VAL A 68 7.10 -11.22 9.47
CA VAL A 68 5.82 -11.05 10.17
C VAL A 68 6.03 -11.25 11.66
N LEU A 69 6.08 -10.14 12.42
CA LEU A 69 6.30 -10.18 13.87
C LEU A 69 5.05 -10.53 14.66
N ARG A 70 3.90 -9.98 14.25
CA ARG A 70 2.61 -10.23 14.89
C ARG A 70 1.50 -10.33 13.86
N ASN A 71 0.58 -11.24 14.09
CA ASN A 71 -0.69 -11.37 13.40
C ASN A 71 -1.73 -11.86 14.41
N GLU A 72 -2.47 -10.95 15.03
CA GLU A 72 -3.37 -11.25 16.15
C GLU A 72 -4.69 -10.46 16.06
N PRO A 73 -5.82 -11.02 16.52
CA PRO A 73 -7.05 -10.25 16.63
C PRO A 73 -6.88 -9.13 17.66
N TYR A 74 -7.54 -7.99 17.44
CA TYR A 74 -7.58 -6.88 18.39
C TYR A 74 -9.00 -6.37 18.61
N GLU A 75 -9.20 -5.76 19.78
CA GLU A 75 -10.39 -5.00 20.12
C GLU A 75 -9.95 -3.72 20.84
N LYS A 76 -10.29 -2.56 20.28
CA LYS A 76 -9.95 -1.26 20.85
C LYS A 76 -11.07 -0.26 20.59
N ASP A 77 -11.53 0.42 21.64
CA ASP A 77 -12.57 1.47 21.54
C ASP A 77 -13.86 1.02 20.79
N GLY A 78 -14.20 -0.27 20.88
CA GLY A 78 -15.34 -0.88 20.19
C GLY A 78 -15.07 -1.31 18.74
N GLU A 79 -13.91 -0.96 18.18
CA GLU A 79 -13.41 -1.48 16.90
C GLU A 79 -12.80 -2.87 17.11
N LYS A 80 -13.21 -3.83 16.27
CA LYS A 80 -12.67 -5.19 16.26
C LYS A 80 -12.06 -5.47 14.90
N GLY A 81 -10.93 -6.15 14.88
CA GLY A 81 -10.24 -6.46 13.63
C GLY A 81 -9.04 -7.36 13.82
N GLN A 82 -8.17 -7.37 12.81
CA GLN A 82 -6.87 -8.03 12.86
C GLN A 82 -5.76 -6.99 12.91
N TYR A 83 -4.84 -7.15 13.86
CA TYR A 83 -3.63 -6.38 13.97
C TYR A 83 -2.47 -7.18 13.35
N THR A 84 -1.69 -6.52 12.50
CA THR A 84 -0.44 -7.09 11.99
C THR A 84 0.71 -6.13 12.20
N HIS A 85 1.88 -6.69 12.51
CA HIS A 85 3.14 -5.96 12.57
C HIS A 85 4.15 -6.70 11.70
N LYS A 86 4.60 -6.04 10.64
CA LYS A 86 5.58 -6.57 9.69
C LYS A 86 6.81 -5.68 9.62
N ILE A 87 7.94 -6.28 9.28
CA ILE A 87 9.19 -5.58 8.96
C ILE A 87 9.52 -5.82 7.49
N TYR A 88 9.75 -4.75 6.74
CA TYR A 88 10.19 -4.80 5.36
C TYR A 88 11.69 -4.50 5.28
N HIS A 89 12.44 -5.46 4.75
CA HIS A 89 13.87 -5.33 4.45
C HIS A 89 14.02 -5.06 2.95
N ILE A 90 14.25 -3.80 2.56
CA ILE A 90 14.18 -3.39 1.14
C ILE A 90 15.49 -2.78 0.61
N HIS A 91 16.63 -3.15 1.17
CA HIS A 91 17.91 -2.52 0.86
C HIS A 91 18.24 -2.53 -0.64
N SER A 92 18.17 -3.68 -1.33
CA SER A 92 18.42 -3.76 -2.77
C SER A 92 17.25 -3.26 -3.64
N LYS A 93 16.05 -3.14 -3.07
CA LYS A 93 14.82 -2.75 -3.78
C LYS A 93 14.62 -1.24 -3.87
N VAL A 94 15.36 -0.43 -3.10
CA VAL A 94 15.32 1.03 -3.22
C VAL A 94 16.33 1.55 -4.25
N PRO A 95 16.06 2.67 -4.94
CA PRO A 95 17.01 3.26 -5.90
C PRO A 95 18.39 3.56 -5.30
N SER A 96 19.44 3.44 -6.11
CA SER A 96 20.83 3.65 -5.67
C SER A 96 21.08 5.03 -5.05
N PHE A 97 20.37 6.07 -5.50
CA PHE A 97 20.49 7.39 -4.89
C PHE A 97 19.96 7.43 -3.44
N ILE A 98 18.97 6.60 -3.09
CA ILE A 98 18.49 6.46 -1.71
C ILE A 98 19.49 5.65 -0.90
N GLN A 99 19.98 4.52 -1.44
CA GLN A 99 21.00 3.68 -0.78
C GLN A 99 22.26 4.48 -0.42
N MET A 100 22.71 5.39 -1.29
CA MET A 100 23.91 6.20 -1.08
C MET A 100 23.82 7.16 0.11
N PHE A 101 22.61 7.58 0.50
CA PHE A 101 22.40 8.50 1.62
C PHE A 101 21.80 7.82 2.86
N ALA A 102 21.25 6.62 2.72
CA ALA A 102 20.64 5.87 3.80
C ALA A 102 21.71 5.16 4.65
N PRO A 103 21.85 5.50 5.95
CA PRO A 103 22.72 4.74 6.84
C PRO A 103 22.20 3.31 7.05
N GLU A 104 23.08 2.44 7.55
CA GLU A 104 22.75 1.04 7.85
C GLU A 104 21.52 0.96 8.80
N GLY A 105 20.51 0.18 8.40
CA GLY A 105 19.23 0.08 9.12
C GLY A 105 18.16 1.11 8.71
N ALA A 106 18.50 2.18 7.99
CA ALA A 106 17.53 3.20 7.54
C ALA A 106 16.64 2.74 6.37
N LEU A 107 16.78 1.49 5.90
CA LEU A 107 15.96 0.87 4.85
C LEU A 107 15.16 -0.32 5.37
N VAL A 108 14.98 -0.37 6.69
CA VAL A 108 14.10 -1.31 7.39
C VAL A 108 12.85 -0.53 7.80
N PHE A 109 11.68 -1.01 7.36
CA PHE A 109 10.41 -0.32 7.58
C PHE A 109 9.46 -1.17 8.42
N HIS A 110 8.92 -0.58 9.48
CA HIS A 110 7.91 -1.21 10.30
C HIS A 110 6.51 -0.84 9.78
N GLU A 111 5.78 -1.84 9.29
CA GLU A 111 4.37 -1.72 8.94
C GLU A 111 3.53 -2.22 10.11
N LYS A 112 2.63 -1.37 10.60
CA LYS A 112 1.58 -1.75 11.53
C LYS A 112 0.24 -1.49 10.88
N ALA A 113 -0.59 -2.52 10.80
CA ALA A 113 -1.90 -2.43 10.17
C ALA A 113 -2.99 -2.92 11.12
N TRP A 114 -4.08 -2.15 11.16
CA TRP A 114 -5.32 -2.42 11.88
C TRP A 114 -6.42 -2.62 10.84
N ASN A 115 -6.74 -3.88 10.60
CA ASN A 115 -7.73 -4.29 9.61
C ASN A 115 -9.08 -4.53 10.30
N ALA A 116 -9.93 -3.50 10.32
CA ALA A 116 -11.31 -3.52 10.80
C ALA A 116 -12.29 -3.47 9.62
N TYR A 117 -12.17 -4.46 8.72
CA TYR A 117 -12.90 -4.50 7.45
C TYR A 117 -14.39 -4.14 7.63
N PRO A 118 -14.96 -3.21 6.84
CA PRO A 118 -14.47 -2.72 5.54
C PRO A 118 -13.50 -1.53 5.58
N TYR A 119 -13.11 -1.05 6.77
CA TYR A 119 -12.05 -0.05 6.91
C TYR A 119 -10.73 -0.72 7.28
N CYS A 120 -9.64 -0.29 6.68
CA CYS A 120 -8.32 -0.74 7.06
C CYS A 120 -7.40 0.46 7.20
N ARG A 121 -6.73 0.56 8.34
CA ARG A 121 -5.72 1.58 8.58
C ARG A 121 -4.37 0.91 8.66
N THR A 122 -3.51 1.23 7.72
CA THR A 122 -2.08 0.97 7.80
C THR A 122 -1.43 2.29 8.20
N SER A 123 -1.39 2.58 9.50
CA SER A 123 -0.62 3.70 10.04
C SER A 123 -0.68 3.76 11.55
N GLU A 124 0.50 3.82 12.15
CA GLU A 124 0.94 4.87 13.08
C GLU A 124 2.36 4.49 13.47
N CYS A 125 3.34 5.23 12.97
CA CYS A 125 4.68 5.14 13.51
C CYS A 125 5.26 6.56 13.57
N SER A 126 4.56 7.43 14.31
CA SER A 126 5.23 8.53 14.98
C SER A 126 6.36 7.93 15.82
N GLY A 127 7.60 8.28 15.47
CA GLY A 127 8.81 7.91 16.19
C GLY A 127 9.46 6.54 15.91
N LEU A 128 8.86 5.63 15.14
CA LEU A 128 9.33 4.23 15.05
C LEU A 128 9.19 3.56 13.65
N CYS A 129 8.79 4.29 12.58
CA CYS A 129 8.64 3.70 11.24
C CYS A 129 9.99 3.28 10.66
N ASN A 130 11.00 4.05 11.04
CA ASN A 130 12.38 3.95 10.63
C ASN A 130 13.18 4.46 11.83
N GLU A 131 13.96 3.58 12.47
CA GLU A 131 14.70 3.92 13.69
C GLU A 131 15.58 5.17 13.53
N TYR A 132 16.02 5.42 12.29
CA TYR A 132 16.84 6.56 11.93
C TYR A 132 16.03 7.84 11.68
N MET A 133 14.98 7.78 10.86
CA MET A 133 14.23 8.98 10.44
C MET A 133 13.13 9.42 11.40
N LYS A 134 12.62 8.54 12.27
CA LYS A 134 11.56 8.87 13.24
C LYS A 134 10.38 9.57 12.55
N ASP A 135 9.99 10.76 13.01
CA ASP A 135 8.86 11.53 12.49
C ASP A 135 9.15 12.22 11.14
N ASP A 136 10.41 12.26 10.71
CA ASP A 136 10.78 12.83 9.40
C ASP A 136 10.44 11.90 8.24
N PHE A 137 9.90 10.70 8.51
CA PHE A 137 9.40 9.78 7.49
C PHE A 137 8.20 8.96 7.95
N PHE A 138 7.13 8.99 7.18
CA PHE A 138 6.06 8.00 7.30
C PHE A 138 5.33 7.77 5.98
N ILE A 139 4.76 6.57 5.85
CA ILE A 139 3.77 6.22 4.84
C ILE A 139 2.53 5.77 5.61
N LYS A 140 1.40 6.41 5.32
CA LYS A 140 0.09 6.06 5.87
C LYS A 140 -0.81 5.65 4.73
N ILE A 141 -1.47 4.50 4.87
CA ILE A 141 -2.47 4.03 3.91
C ILE A 141 -3.77 3.76 4.66
N GLU A 142 -4.80 4.52 4.34
CA GLU A 142 -6.15 4.32 4.87
C GLU A 142 -7.03 3.82 3.74
N THR A 143 -7.73 2.71 3.95
CA THR A 143 -8.56 2.10 2.91
C THR A 143 -10.00 1.97 3.37
N TRP A 144 -10.91 2.49 2.54
CA TRP A 144 -12.33 2.12 2.59
C TRP A 144 -12.67 1.18 1.45
N HIS A 145 -13.37 0.10 1.76
CA HIS A 145 -13.95 -0.78 0.76
C HIS A 145 -15.45 -0.47 0.68
N LYS A 146 -15.96 -0.01 -0.47
CA LYS A 146 -17.39 0.31 -0.65
C LYS A 146 -18.03 -0.44 -1.84
N LEU A 147 -19.35 -0.67 -1.78
CA LEU A 147 -20.15 -1.30 -2.84
C LEU A 147 -20.55 -0.29 -3.92
N ASP A 148 -19.57 0.35 -4.54
CA ASP A 148 -19.78 1.30 -5.63
C ASP A 148 -18.73 1.12 -6.74
N MET A 149 -18.80 1.98 -7.75
CA MET A 149 -17.91 1.99 -8.91
C MET A 149 -16.96 3.20 -8.88
N GLY A 150 -16.46 3.59 -7.71
CA GLY A 150 -15.56 4.74 -7.60
C GLY A 150 -16.29 6.09 -7.60
N THR A 151 -17.59 6.08 -7.29
CA THR A 151 -18.46 7.27 -7.35
C THR A 151 -18.55 8.04 -6.05
N THR A 152 -18.18 7.44 -4.90
CA THR A 152 -18.13 8.17 -3.63
C THR A 152 -17.04 9.24 -3.67
N GLU A 153 -17.45 10.50 -3.50
CA GLU A 153 -16.56 11.64 -3.31
C GLU A 153 -16.09 11.71 -1.85
N ASN A 154 -14.82 12.06 -1.65
CA ASN A 154 -14.19 12.20 -0.33
C ASN A 154 -14.55 11.07 0.67
N PRO A 155 -14.25 9.80 0.33
CA PRO A 155 -14.69 8.64 1.10
C PRO A 155 -14.12 8.59 2.53
N HIS A 156 -13.03 9.31 2.81
CA HIS A 156 -12.36 9.41 4.10
C HIS A 156 -12.77 10.64 4.92
N GLY A 157 -13.60 11.53 4.37
CA GLY A 157 -14.08 12.70 5.09
C GLY A 157 -12.99 13.73 5.41
N LEU A 158 -12.03 13.91 4.49
CA LEU A 158 -11.00 14.94 4.59
C LEU A 158 -11.63 16.34 4.62
N SER A 159 -10.92 17.31 5.20
CA SER A 159 -11.34 18.71 5.11
C SER A 159 -11.33 19.19 3.65
N PRO A 160 -12.10 20.25 3.29
CA PRO A 160 -12.10 20.76 1.92
C PRO A 160 -10.71 21.14 1.40
N GLU A 161 -9.85 21.70 2.27
CA GLU A 161 -8.47 22.08 1.92
C GLU A 161 -7.60 20.84 1.62
N GLU A 162 -7.66 19.82 2.47
CA GLU A 162 -6.91 18.57 2.24
C GLU A 162 -7.41 17.81 1.01
N TRP A 163 -8.73 17.86 0.73
CA TRP A 163 -9.33 17.21 -0.42
C TRP A 163 -8.93 17.89 -1.74
N GLU A 164 -8.86 19.22 -1.77
CA GLU A 164 -8.44 19.98 -2.95
C GLU A 164 -6.97 19.73 -3.32
N GLU A 165 -6.11 19.50 -2.33
CA GLU A 165 -4.70 19.17 -2.54
C GLU A 165 -4.46 17.70 -2.94
N ALA A 166 -5.40 16.80 -2.65
CA ALA A 166 -5.24 15.38 -2.91
C ALA A 166 -5.56 15.02 -4.36
N GLU A 167 -4.63 14.34 -5.03
CA GLU A 167 -4.87 13.83 -6.39
C GLU A 167 -5.69 12.53 -6.34
N VAL A 168 -6.71 12.41 -7.20
CA VAL A 168 -7.43 11.15 -7.42
C VAL A 168 -6.81 10.41 -8.60
N VAL A 169 -6.28 9.22 -8.35
CA VAL A 169 -5.62 8.36 -9.34
C VAL A 169 -6.45 7.10 -9.56
N PRO A 170 -7.21 6.99 -10.67
CA PRO A 170 -7.90 5.75 -10.99
C PRO A 170 -6.89 4.67 -11.36
N ILE A 171 -7.11 3.45 -10.86
CA ILE A 171 -6.37 2.26 -11.28
C ILE A 171 -7.32 1.33 -12.04
N ASP A 172 -6.91 0.92 -13.24
CA ASP A 172 -7.65 -0.03 -14.06
C ASP A 172 -6.83 -1.30 -14.27
N ILE A 173 -7.22 -2.38 -13.61
CA ILE A 173 -6.48 -3.65 -13.64
C ILE A 173 -6.48 -4.30 -15.04
N ALA A 174 -7.40 -3.93 -15.92
CA ALA A 174 -7.45 -4.42 -17.30
C ALA A 174 -6.63 -3.56 -18.28
N ASP A 175 -6.21 -2.36 -17.88
CA ASP A 175 -5.50 -1.43 -18.74
C ASP A 175 -4.00 -1.74 -18.77
N ARG A 176 -3.55 -2.35 -19.87
CA ARG A 176 -2.14 -2.71 -20.09
C ARG A 176 -1.18 -1.51 -20.03
N SER A 177 -1.66 -0.30 -20.31
CA SER A 177 -0.82 0.91 -20.29
C SER A 177 -0.43 1.35 -18.87
N GLN A 178 -1.11 0.82 -17.84
CA GLN A 178 -0.81 1.12 -16.43
C GLN A 178 0.21 0.16 -15.80
N VAL A 179 0.74 -0.78 -16.59
CA VAL A 179 1.70 -1.80 -16.16
C VAL A 179 3.01 -1.56 -16.90
N ASP A 180 4.11 -1.46 -16.16
CA ASP A 180 5.44 -1.36 -16.75
C ASP A 180 5.81 -2.68 -17.46
N ASP A 181 6.53 -2.60 -18.58
CA ASP A 181 6.90 -3.79 -19.35
C ASP A 181 7.71 -4.82 -18.55
N VAL A 182 8.50 -4.35 -17.58
CA VAL A 182 9.29 -5.21 -16.69
C VAL A 182 8.45 -6.00 -15.68
N ASP A 183 7.23 -5.55 -15.40
CA ASP A 183 6.30 -6.23 -14.50
C ASP A 183 5.29 -7.10 -15.22
N TYR A 184 5.15 -6.91 -16.54
CA TYR A 184 4.10 -7.57 -17.29
C TYR A 184 4.32 -9.08 -17.36
N LYS A 185 3.32 -9.82 -16.90
CA LYS A 185 3.23 -11.27 -17.04
C LYS A 185 1.87 -11.65 -17.63
N PRO A 186 1.81 -12.42 -18.72
CA PRO A 186 0.55 -12.85 -19.31
C PRO A 186 -0.36 -13.61 -18.32
N GLU A 187 0.22 -14.44 -17.45
CA GLU A 187 -0.51 -15.20 -16.44
C GLU A 187 -1.13 -14.35 -15.32
N GLU A 188 -0.70 -13.09 -15.19
CA GLU A 188 -1.22 -12.10 -14.24
C GLU A 188 -1.95 -10.97 -14.98
N ASP A 189 -2.53 -11.26 -16.15
CA ASP A 189 -3.26 -10.28 -16.96
C ASP A 189 -4.78 -10.49 -16.99
N PRO A 190 -5.56 -9.65 -16.28
CA PRO A 190 -7.02 -9.72 -16.25
C PRO A 190 -7.69 -9.59 -17.61
N ALA A 191 -7.03 -8.95 -18.58
CA ALA A 191 -7.56 -8.79 -19.93
C ALA A 191 -7.55 -10.10 -20.75
N ILE A 192 -6.85 -11.14 -20.27
CA ILE A 192 -6.80 -12.46 -20.91
C ILE A 192 -7.22 -13.60 -19.97
N PHE A 193 -7.14 -13.39 -18.65
CA PHE A 193 -7.55 -14.38 -17.67
C PHE A 193 -9.07 -14.58 -17.65
N HIS A 194 -9.51 -15.84 -17.65
CA HIS A 194 -10.90 -16.25 -17.48
C HIS A 194 -10.96 -17.31 -16.37
N SER A 195 -11.73 -17.02 -15.32
CA SER A 195 -11.90 -17.94 -14.18
C SER A 195 -12.79 -19.13 -14.55
N GLU A 196 -12.28 -20.34 -14.33
CA GLU A 196 -13.03 -21.57 -14.57
C GLU A 196 -14.10 -21.80 -13.49
N LYS A 197 -13.85 -21.36 -12.24
CA LYS A 197 -14.78 -21.58 -11.13
C LYS A 197 -15.95 -20.60 -11.12
N THR A 198 -15.77 -19.39 -11.67
CA THR A 198 -16.78 -18.33 -11.58
C THR A 198 -17.28 -17.82 -12.93
N GLY A 199 -16.58 -18.13 -14.03
CA GLY A 199 -16.86 -17.57 -15.35
C GLY A 199 -16.57 -16.07 -15.48
N ARG A 200 -15.83 -15.47 -14.53
CA ARG A 200 -15.45 -14.04 -14.58
C ARG A 200 -14.21 -13.83 -15.44
N GLY A 201 -14.17 -12.69 -16.10
CA GLY A 201 -13.12 -12.36 -17.07
C GLY A 201 -13.39 -13.01 -18.44
N PRO A 202 -12.58 -12.71 -19.46
CA PRO A 202 -11.56 -11.66 -19.48
C PRO A 202 -12.16 -10.26 -19.35
N LEU A 203 -11.39 -9.33 -18.77
CA LEU A 203 -11.80 -7.93 -18.60
C LEU A 203 -11.37 -7.11 -19.82
N GLY A 204 -12.30 -6.84 -20.75
CA GLY A 204 -12.05 -5.98 -21.91
C GLY A 204 -12.05 -4.47 -21.58
N PRO A 205 -11.73 -3.58 -22.52
CA PRO A 205 -11.67 -2.12 -22.29
C PRO A 205 -12.99 -1.48 -21.78
N GLY A 206 -14.12 -2.15 -22.00
CA GLY A 206 -15.46 -1.72 -21.56
C GLY A 206 -15.93 -2.33 -20.25
N TRP A 207 -15.11 -3.15 -19.58
CA TRP A 207 -15.56 -4.04 -18.49
C TRP A 207 -16.29 -3.31 -17.36
N LYS A 208 -15.87 -2.09 -16.99
CA LYS A 208 -16.52 -1.29 -15.95
C LYS A 208 -17.97 -0.92 -16.32
N LYS A 209 -18.24 -0.61 -17.59
CA LYS A 209 -19.59 -0.27 -18.07
C LYS A 209 -20.47 -1.52 -18.16
N GLU A 210 -19.90 -2.63 -18.61
CA GLU A 210 -20.58 -3.93 -18.70
C GLU A 210 -20.97 -4.44 -17.31
N LEU A 211 -20.06 -4.30 -16.34
CA LEU A 211 -20.26 -4.70 -14.95
C LEU A 211 -21.46 -3.99 -14.32
N HIS A 212 -21.59 -2.68 -14.53
CA HIS A 212 -22.70 -1.89 -13.98
C HIS A 212 -24.08 -2.35 -14.47
N ASN A 213 -24.14 -2.94 -15.67
CA ASN A 213 -25.38 -3.44 -16.27
C ASN A 213 -25.57 -4.96 -16.06
N SER A 214 -24.74 -5.59 -15.21
CA SER A 214 -24.72 -7.03 -14.99
C SER A 214 -25.10 -7.39 -13.55
N ASN A 215 -25.38 -8.68 -13.30
CA ASN A 215 -25.53 -9.22 -11.94
C ASN A 215 -24.17 -9.58 -11.28
N CYS A 216 -23.04 -9.25 -11.92
CA CYS A 216 -21.73 -9.54 -11.35
C CYS A 216 -21.42 -8.53 -10.23
N PRO A 217 -20.98 -9.00 -9.04
CA PRO A 217 -20.73 -8.12 -7.92
C PRO A 217 -19.57 -7.18 -8.21
N TYR A 218 -19.62 -5.99 -7.64
CA TYR A 218 -18.56 -5.01 -7.75
C TYR A 218 -18.34 -4.27 -6.43
N MET A 219 -17.11 -3.81 -6.25
CA MET A 219 -16.70 -2.99 -5.12
C MET A 219 -15.54 -2.10 -5.54
N THR A 220 -15.32 -1.03 -4.78
CA THR A 220 -14.17 -0.15 -4.94
C THR A 220 -13.37 -0.09 -3.65
N ALA A 221 -12.05 -0.30 -3.77
CA ALA A 221 -11.11 0.02 -2.70
C ALA A 221 -10.60 1.45 -2.90
N TYR A 222 -10.93 2.32 -1.95
CA TYR A 222 -10.51 3.71 -1.87
C TYR A 222 -9.29 3.79 -0.96
N LYS A 223 -8.09 3.86 -1.54
CA LYS A 223 -6.84 3.91 -0.79
C LYS A 223 -6.32 5.34 -0.74
N LEU A 224 -6.45 5.99 0.41
CA LEU A 224 -5.79 7.25 0.72
C LEU A 224 -4.37 6.95 1.16
N VAL A 225 -3.39 7.31 0.34
CA VAL A 225 -1.97 7.21 0.64
C VAL A 225 -1.46 8.60 1.04
N THR A 226 -0.86 8.71 2.21
CA THR A 226 -0.21 9.93 2.69
C THR A 226 1.27 9.63 2.93
N VAL A 227 2.15 10.34 2.23
CA VAL A 227 3.60 10.18 2.33
C VAL A 227 4.20 11.46 2.89
N HIS A 228 5.03 11.32 3.92
CA HIS A 228 5.84 12.39 4.46
C HIS A 228 7.30 11.98 4.45
N PHE A 229 8.16 12.81 3.86
CA PHE A 229 9.61 12.58 3.89
C PHE A 229 10.35 13.91 4.01
N ARG A 230 10.79 14.27 5.22
CA ARG A 230 11.50 15.52 5.50
C ARG A 230 13.00 15.36 5.29
N TRP A 231 13.47 15.61 4.07
CA TRP A 231 14.89 15.70 3.76
C TRP A 231 15.20 16.86 2.81
N TRP A 232 16.11 17.75 3.22
CA TRP A 232 16.48 18.94 2.45
C TRP A 232 16.99 18.58 1.04
N GLY A 233 16.30 19.11 0.01
CA GLY A 233 16.65 18.89 -1.39
C GLY A 233 16.18 17.56 -2.00
N LEU A 234 15.60 16.65 -1.21
CA LEU A 234 15.13 15.34 -1.69
C LEU A 234 13.65 15.08 -1.44
N GLN A 235 12.97 15.87 -0.60
CA GLN A 235 11.57 15.70 -0.20
C GLN A 235 10.64 15.33 -1.37
N GLY A 236 10.33 16.29 -2.24
CA GLY A 236 9.34 16.08 -3.30
C GLY A 236 9.76 14.98 -4.29
N ARG A 237 11.07 14.74 -4.46
CA ARG A 237 11.56 13.65 -5.32
C ARG A 237 11.25 12.28 -4.72
N VAL A 238 11.46 12.11 -3.41
CA VAL A 238 11.23 10.85 -2.70
C VAL A 238 9.74 10.61 -2.46
N GLU A 239 8.98 11.64 -2.07
CA GLU A 239 7.52 11.53 -1.90
C GLU A 239 6.84 11.09 -3.21
N ASN A 240 7.18 11.74 -4.34
CA ASN A 240 6.68 11.34 -5.66
C ASN A 240 7.15 9.93 -6.08
N PHE A 241 8.38 9.55 -5.72
CA PHE A 241 8.88 8.21 -6.01
C PHE A 241 8.08 7.15 -5.26
N ILE A 242 7.80 7.36 -3.98
CA ILE A 242 7.01 6.44 -3.15
C ILE A 242 5.59 6.31 -3.70
N HIS A 243 4.92 7.43 -4.02
CA HIS A 243 3.58 7.38 -4.63
C HIS A 243 3.55 6.59 -5.94
N LYS A 244 4.58 6.71 -6.78
CA LYS A 244 4.71 5.88 -7.99
C LYS A 244 4.89 4.39 -7.66
N GLN A 245 5.68 4.05 -6.64
CA GLN A 245 5.83 2.65 -6.22
C GLN A 245 4.54 2.09 -5.60
N GLU A 246 3.81 2.88 -4.81
CA GLU A 246 2.51 2.47 -4.24
C GLU A 246 1.47 2.25 -5.35
N LYS A 247 1.40 3.15 -6.34
CA LYS A 247 0.54 2.95 -7.52
C LYS A 247 0.91 1.66 -8.26
N ARG A 248 2.19 1.44 -8.54
CA ARG A 248 2.71 0.24 -9.20
C ARG A 248 2.37 -1.03 -8.41
N LEU A 249 2.57 -1.01 -7.09
CA LEU A 249 2.23 -2.10 -6.18
C LEU A 249 0.73 -2.40 -6.22
N PHE A 250 -0.14 -1.39 -6.10
CA PHE A 250 -1.58 -1.58 -6.14
C PHE A 250 -2.05 -2.13 -7.48
N THR A 251 -1.53 -1.63 -8.60
CA THR A 251 -1.87 -2.14 -9.93
C THR A 251 -1.52 -3.62 -10.05
N ASN A 252 -0.27 -3.99 -9.78
CA ASN A 252 0.19 -5.37 -9.94
C ASN A 252 -0.50 -6.32 -8.94
N PHE A 253 -0.66 -5.90 -7.69
CA PHE A 253 -1.34 -6.68 -6.66
C PHE A 253 -2.78 -7.00 -7.03
N HIS A 254 -3.56 -6.02 -7.53
CA HIS A 254 -4.97 -6.28 -7.86
C HIS A 254 -5.15 -7.06 -9.15
N ARG A 255 -4.20 -6.94 -10.10
CA ARG A 255 -4.13 -7.82 -11.27
C ARG A 255 -3.91 -9.27 -10.86
N GLN A 256 -2.92 -9.52 -10.00
CA GLN A 256 -2.65 -10.84 -9.42
C GLN A 256 -3.86 -11.38 -8.64
N LEU A 257 -4.45 -10.56 -7.77
CA LEU A 257 -5.63 -10.93 -6.98
C LEU A 257 -6.76 -11.44 -7.89
N PHE A 258 -7.01 -10.78 -9.03
CA PHE A 258 -8.01 -11.23 -10.00
C PHE A 258 -7.60 -12.50 -10.75
N CYS A 259 -6.37 -12.58 -11.25
CA CYS A 259 -5.88 -13.76 -11.96
C CYS A 259 -5.72 -14.99 -11.06
N TRP A 260 -5.63 -14.79 -9.73
CA TRP A 260 -5.61 -15.88 -8.75
C TRP A 260 -7.01 -16.24 -8.23
N LEU A 261 -8.09 -15.70 -8.81
CA LEU A 261 -9.46 -15.91 -8.34
C LEU A 261 -9.77 -17.39 -8.09
N ASP A 262 -9.41 -18.27 -9.03
CA ASP A 262 -9.68 -19.71 -8.89
C ASP A 262 -8.91 -20.37 -7.74
N ARG A 263 -7.83 -19.76 -7.26
CA ARG A 263 -7.03 -20.28 -6.13
C ARG A 263 -7.68 -19.97 -4.78
N TRP A 264 -8.39 -18.84 -4.66
CA TRP A 264 -8.89 -18.36 -3.37
C TRP A 264 -10.41 -18.23 -3.24
N VAL A 265 -11.18 -18.23 -4.34
CA VAL A 265 -12.63 -17.92 -4.30
C VAL A 265 -13.47 -18.81 -3.39
N ASN A 266 -13.04 -20.06 -3.19
CA ASN A 266 -13.73 -21.05 -2.35
C ASN A 266 -13.11 -21.19 -0.96
N LEU A 267 -12.11 -20.37 -0.61
CA LEU A 267 -11.49 -20.40 0.71
C LEU A 267 -12.38 -19.67 1.73
N THR A 268 -12.40 -20.21 2.94
CA THR A 268 -13.02 -19.59 4.11
C THR A 268 -12.02 -18.71 4.84
N MET A 269 -12.50 -17.84 5.73
CA MET A 269 -11.61 -17.08 6.62
C MET A 269 -10.75 -17.99 7.51
N ASP A 270 -11.25 -19.17 7.90
CA ASP A 270 -10.47 -20.14 8.69
C ASP A 270 -9.33 -20.74 7.87
N ASP A 271 -9.56 -20.99 6.56
CA ASP A 271 -8.49 -21.43 5.65
C ASP A 271 -7.42 -20.35 5.52
N ILE A 272 -7.83 -19.09 5.43
CA ILE A 272 -6.93 -17.92 5.38
C ILE A 272 -6.06 -17.85 6.63
N ARG A 273 -6.64 -18.00 7.83
CA ARG A 273 -5.85 -17.98 9.07
C ARG A 273 -4.80 -19.07 9.12
N ARG A 274 -5.12 -20.30 8.70
CA ARG A 274 -4.15 -21.38 8.63
C ARG A 274 -3.01 -21.09 7.65
N MET A 275 -3.34 -20.55 6.47
CA MET A 275 -2.32 -20.16 5.48
C MET A 275 -1.45 -19.00 5.95
N GLU A 276 -1.99 -18.01 6.68
CA GLU A 276 -1.20 -16.93 7.27
C GLU A 276 -0.18 -17.47 8.29
N GLU A 277 -0.59 -18.41 9.15
CA GLU A 277 0.31 -19.08 10.10
C GLU A 277 1.40 -19.89 9.39
N GLU A 278 1.05 -20.64 8.34
CA GLU A 278 2.03 -21.37 7.52
C GLU A 278 3.00 -20.43 6.82
N THR A 279 2.49 -19.34 6.24
CA THR A 279 3.28 -18.32 5.57
C THR A 279 4.26 -17.65 6.53
N GLN A 280 3.81 -17.32 7.74
CA GLN A 280 4.70 -16.77 8.77
C GLN A 280 5.86 -17.72 9.06
N ARG A 281 5.58 -19.02 9.27
CA ARG A 281 6.63 -20.03 9.52
C ARG A 281 7.61 -20.17 8.37
N GLU A 282 7.13 -20.13 7.13
CA GLU A 282 7.98 -20.21 5.94
C GLU A 282 8.87 -18.97 5.80
N LEU A 283 8.31 -17.78 5.99
CA LEU A 283 9.07 -16.51 5.92
C LEU A 283 10.16 -16.45 6.99
N ASP A 284 9.85 -16.89 8.22
CA ASP A 284 10.83 -16.95 9.30
C ASP A 284 12.02 -17.87 8.95
N GLN A 285 11.76 -19.04 8.36
CA GLN A 285 12.84 -19.96 7.96
C GLN A 285 13.77 -19.38 6.91
N VAL A 286 13.21 -18.64 5.95
CA VAL A 286 13.96 -17.98 4.87
C VAL A 286 14.75 -16.78 5.39
N CYS A 287 14.20 -16.03 6.34
CA CYS A 287 14.86 -14.85 6.95
C CYS A 287 15.95 -15.22 7.98
N ILE A 288 15.83 -16.35 8.69
CA ILE A 288 16.79 -16.78 9.73
C ILE A 288 18.13 -17.25 9.15
N HIS A 289 18.18 -17.65 7.87
CA HIS A 289 19.43 -17.99 7.19
C HIS A 289 20.20 -16.74 6.75
N LYS A 290 20.64 -15.93 7.73
CA LYS A 290 21.71 -14.94 7.54
C LYS A 290 23.03 -15.71 7.38
N PRO A 291 23.79 -15.52 6.28
CA PRO A 291 25.20 -15.91 6.26
C PRO A 291 26.02 -15.10 7.28
#